data_AF-A0A442SUE0-F1
#
_entry.id   AF-A0A442SUE0-F1
#
_cell.length_a   1.000
_cell.length_b   1.000
_cell.length_c   1.000
_cell.angle_alpha   90.00
_cell.angle_beta   90.00
_cell.angle_gamma   90.00
#
_symmetry.space_group_name_H-M   'P 1'
#
loop_
_entity.id
_entity.type
_entity.pdbx_description
1 polymer ?
#
loop_
_entity_poly.entity_id
_entity_poly.type
_entity_poly.pdbx_seq_one_letter_code
_entity_poly.pdbx_strand_id
1 'polypeptide(L)'
;MNDRINTLDELLSDPMVRLVMERDRVQPAELRSLLEEKVRRDDAPVNPVTDRPNSDRLGTDRSVPPAHMVAESCHKLWLCG
;
A
#
# COMPACT_ATOMS: atom_id res chain seq x y z
N MET A 1 6.82 14.83 21.01
CA MET A 1 5.67 14.29 20.27
C MET A 1 6.11 12.94 19.74
N ASN A 2 5.49 11.85 20.20
CA ASN A 2 5.79 10.51 19.68
C ASN A 2 5.01 10.36 18.36
N ASP A 3 5.47 11.01 17.31
CA ASP A 3 4.77 11.12 16.01
C ASP A 3 4.86 9.84 15.16
N ARG A 4 5.24 8.72 15.77
CA ARG A 4 5.45 7.46 15.06
C ARG A 4 4.43 6.46 15.55
N ILE A 5 3.39 6.27 14.74
CA ILE A 5 2.45 5.18 14.87
C ILE A 5 3.18 3.90 14.44
N ASN A 6 3.46 3.02 15.39
CA ASN A 6 4.28 1.82 15.13
C ASN A 6 3.44 0.55 15.00
N THR A 7 2.14 0.63 15.31
CA THR A 7 1.22 -0.51 15.22
C THR A 7 -0.05 -0.13 14.49
N LEU A 8 -0.65 -1.12 13.83
CA LEU A 8 -1.97 -0.94 13.20
C LEU A 8 -3.03 -0.51 14.23
N ASP A 9 -2.96 -1.05 15.46
CA ASP A 9 -3.91 -0.73 16.52
C ASP A 9 -3.86 0.74 16.95
N GLU A 10 -2.66 1.30 17.00
CA GLU A 10 -2.42 2.71 17.26
C GLU A 10 -2.97 3.59 16.13
N LEU A 11 -2.79 3.18 14.87
CA LEU A 11 -3.37 3.87 13.71
C LEU A 11 -4.90 3.88 13.75
N LEU A 12 -5.53 2.74 14.04
CA LEU A 12 -7.00 2.62 14.11
C LEU A 12 -7.59 3.27 15.38
N SER A 13 -6.74 3.58 16.35
CA SER A 13 -7.11 4.32 17.55
C SER A 13 -6.94 5.82 17.41
N ASP A 14 -6.30 6.30 16.34
CA ASP A 14 -6.12 7.71 16.07
C ASP A 14 -7.49 8.42 15.87
N PRO A 15 -7.73 9.56 16.53
CA PRO A 15 -9.00 10.29 16.42
C PRO A 15 -9.35 10.71 14.99
N MET A 16 -8.37 11.13 14.20
CA MET A 16 -8.60 11.55 12.81
C MET A 16 -9.01 10.35 11.96
N VAL A 17 -8.31 9.23 12.13
CA VAL A 17 -8.59 7.98 11.41
C VAL A 17 -10.00 7.47 11.74
N ARG A 18 -10.39 7.48 13.03
CA ARG A 18 -11.75 7.08 13.44
C ARG A 18 -12.84 7.93 12.81
N LEU A 19 -12.65 9.25 12.76
CA LEU A 19 -13.62 10.17 12.13
C LEU A 19 -13.81 9.87 10.63
N VAL A 20 -12.72 9.61 9.93
CA VAL A 20 -12.77 9.26 8.50
C VAL A 20 -13.45 7.91 8.29
N MET A 21 -13.13 6.92 9.13
CA MET A 21 -13.76 5.60 9.06
C MET A 21 -15.26 5.66 9.32
N GLU A 22 -15.70 6.44 10.31
CA GLU A 22 -17.12 6.63 10.61
C GLU A 22 -17.85 7.30 9.43
N ARG A 23 -17.26 8.37 8.87
CA ARG A 23 -17.77 9.07 7.68
C ARG A 23 -17.97 8.12 6.51
N ASP A 24 -17.01 7.22 6.30
CA ASP A 24 -17.00 6.29 5.17
C ASP A 24 -17.64 4.93 5.51
N ARG A 25 -18.24 4.80 6.71
CA ARG A 25 -18.89 3.59 7.24
C ARG A 25 -17.97 2.35 7.30
N VAL A 26 -16.68 2.57 7.49
CA VAL A 26 -15.67 1.52 7.61
C VAL A 26 -15.64 1.00 9.04
N GLN A 27 -15.75 -0.32 9.21
CA GLN A 27 -15.63 -0.98 10.51
C GLN A 27 -14.16 -1.30 10.84
N PRO A 28 -13.62 -0.84 11.98
CA PRO A 28 -12.22 -1.08 12.33
C PRO A 28 -11.83 -2.55 12.46
N ALA A 29 -12.72 -3.38 12.98
CA ALA A 29 -12.46 -4.82 13.14
C ALA A 29 -12.29 -5.54 11.79
N GLU A 30 -13.08 -5.14 10.79
CA GLU A 30 -13.02 -5.71 9.44
C GLU A 30 -11.75 -5.24 8.72
N LEU A 31 -11.43 -3.95 8.81
CA LEU A 31 -10.21 -3.38 8.25
C LEU A 31 -8.95 -4.04 8.84
N ARG A 32 -8.96 -4.30 10.15
CA ARG A 32 -7.86 -4.99 10.84
C ARG A 32 -7.64 -6.39 10.27
N SER A 33 -8.72 -7.16 10.15
CA SER A 33 -8.65 -8.54 9.66
C SER A 33 -8.10 -8.58 8.23
N LEU A 34 -8.54 -7.66 7.38
CA LEU A 34 -8.11 -7.55 5.99
C LEU A 34 -6.63 -7.16 5.86
N LEU A 35 -6.16 -6.20 6.67
CA LEU A 35 -4.77 -5.75 6.64
C LEU A 35 -3.82 -6.80 7.22
N GLU A 36 -4.17 -7.45 8.33
CA GLU A 36 -3.38 -8.54 8.92
C GLU A 36 -3.22 -9.73 7.95
N GLU A 37 -4.27 -10.05 7.16
CA GLU A 37 -4.22 -11.09 6.13
C GLU A 37 -3.29 -10.74 4.96
N LYS A 38 -3.11 -9.45 4.67
CA LYS A 38 -2.27 -8.98 3.56
C LYS A 38 -0.81 -8.87 3.97
N VAL A 39 -0.52 -8.37 5.17
CA VAL A 39 0.85 -8.33 5.72
C VAL A 39 1.47 -9.74 5.76
N ARG A 40 0.70 -10.76 6.15
CA ARG A 40 1.16 -12.16 6.14
C ARG A 40 1.55 -12.71 4.78
N ARG A 41 1.08 -12.12 3.68
CA ARG A 41 1.43 -12.55 2.31
C ARG A 41 2.75 -11.96 1.82
N ASP A 42 3.13 -10.78 2.32
CA ASP A 42 4.35 -10.09 1.90
C ASP A 42 5.60 -10.56 2.67
N ASP A 43 5.42 -11.19 3.84
CA ASP A 43 6.52 -11.81 4.62
C ASP A 43 6.97 -13.19 4.07
N ALA A 44 6.42 -13.65 2.94
CA ALA A 44 6.92 -14.85 2.26
C ALA A 44 8.28 -14.54 1.60
N PRO A 45 9.36 -15.27 1.93
CA PRO A 45 10.68 -14.96 1.38
C PRO A 45 10.66 -15.20 -0.13
N VAL A 46 10.85 -14.13 -0.89
CA VAL A 46 11.10 -14.17 -2.33
C VAL A 46 12.42 -14.91 -2.54
N ASN A 47 12.35 -16.22 -2.82
CA ASN A 47 13.48 -16.97 -3.35
C ASN A 47 13.74 -16.48 -4.78
N PRO A 48 14.91 -15.90 -5.09
CA PRO A 48 15.26 -15.55 -6.46
C PRO A 48 15.78 -16.82 -7.14
N VAL A 49 14.88 -17.66 -7.66
CA VAL A 49 15.27 -18.74 -8.58
C VAL A 49 15.24 -18.20 -10.00
N THR A 50 16.46 -18.02 -10.50
CA THR A 50 16.85 -17.79 -11.89
C THR A 50 16.31 -18.84 -12.86
N ASP A 51 16.11 -18.38 -14.11
CA ASP A 51 16.10 -19.15 -15.38
C ASP A 51 14.88 -20.02 -15.74
N ARG A 52 13.94 -19.47 -16.54
CA ARG A 52 13.90 -19.60 -18.03
C ARG A 52 12.52 -19.24 -18.61
N PRO A 53 12.45 -18.89 -19.92
CA PRO A 53 11.31 -18.21 -20.52
C PRO A 53 10.28 -19.21 -21.06
N ASN A 54 8.99 -18.86 -20.99
CA ASN A 54 8.07 -19.10 -22.09
C ASN A 54 6.81 -18.25 -21.99
N SER A 55 6.41 -17.80 -23.18
CA SER A 55 5.34 -16.89 -23.51
C SER A 55 3.97 -17.35 -23.02
N ASP A 56 3.07 -16.37 -23.01
CA ASP A 56 1.61 -16.52 -23.06
C ASP A 56 0.91 -16.70 -21.71
N ARG A 57 0.77 -15.58 -20.99
CA ARG A 57 -0.54 -15.21 -20.43
C ARG A 57 -0.62 -13.74 -20.05
N LEU A 58 -1.49 -13.06 -20.80
CA LEU A 58 -2.11 -11.77 -20.53
C LEU A 58 -2.43 -11.60 -19.03
N GLY A 59 -1.66 -10.74 -18.38
CA GLY A 59 -1.78 -10.40 -16.98
C GLY A 59 -0.72 -9.35 -16.69
N THR A 60 -0.96 -8.14 -17.16
CA THR A 60 -0.19 -6.96 -16.79
C THR A 60 -0.32 -6.77 -15.28
N ASP A 61 0.54 -7.42 -14.51
CA ASP A 61 1.00 -6.90 -13.23
C ASP A 61 1.77 -5.63 -13.56
N ARG A 62 0.99 -4.56 -13.81
CA ARG A 62 1.51 -3.22 -13.96
C ARG A 62 1.95 -2.83 -12.57
N SER A 63 3.18 -3.20 -12.22
CA SER A 63 3.85 -2.72 -11.04
C SER A 63 3.81 -1.20 -11.09
N VAL A 64 2.88 -0.62 -10.34
CA VAL A 64 2.78 0.83 -10.25
C VAL A 64 3.94 1.26 -9.37
N PRO A 65 4.88 2.07 -9.87
CA PRO A 65 5.98 2.53 -9.04
C PRO A 65 5.43 3.38 -7.89
N PRO A 66 6.06 3.32 -6.70
CA PRO A 66 5.76 4.22 -5.59
C PRO A 66 5.48 5.66 -6.03
N ALA A 67 4.44 6.27 -5.46
CA ALA A 67 3.93 7.57 -5.88
C ALA A 67 4.99 8.68 -5.95
N HIS A 68 6.02 8.63 -5.10
CA HIS A 68 7.10 9.62 -5.11
C HIS A 68 7.93 9.59 -6.41
N MET A 69 8.12 8.43 -7.06
CA MET A 69 8.83 8.33 -8.34
C MET A 69 8.01 8.89 -9.51
N VAL A 70 6.67 8.78 -9.45
CA VAL A 70 5.78 9.36 -10.47
C VAL A 70 5.64 10.86 -10.28
N ALA A 71 5.58 11.34 -9.04
CA ALA A 71 5.48 12.76 -8.73
C ALA A 71 6.69 13.56 -9.25
N GLU A 72 7.91 13.04 -9.11
CA GLU A 72 9.13 13.70 -9.62
C GLU A 72 9.13 13.83 -11.14
N SER A 73 8.62 12.83 -11.86
CA SER A 73 8.56 12.85 -13.32
C SER A 73 7.46 13.78 -13.83
N CYS A 74 6.33 13.89 -13.13
CA CYS A 74 5.26 14.85 -13.44
C CYS A 74 5.60 16.30 -13.07
N HIS A 75 6.54 16.53 -12.14
CA HIS A 75 6.94 17.88 -11.72
C HIS A 75 7.44 18.75 -12.89
N LYS A 76 8.14 18.14 -13.87
CA LYS A 76 8.61 18.83 -15.08
C LYS A 76 7.50 19.17 -16.08
N LEU A 77 6.37 18.47 -16.02
CA LEU A 77 5.22 18.69 -16.91
C LEU A 77 4.26 19.75 -16.35
N TRP A 78 4.25 19.95 -15.04
CA TRP A 78 3.41 20.96 -14.38
C TRP A 78 4.04 22.35 -14.29
N LEU A 79 5.37 22.46 -14.32
CA LEU A 79 6.08 23.74 -14.22
C LEU A 79 6.36 24.43 -15.56
N CYS A 80 6.01 23.80 -16.68
CA CYS A 80 6.02 24.42 -18.01
C CYS A 80 4.58 24.73 -18.42
N GLY A 81 3.99 25.74 -17.78
CA GLY A 81 2.77 26.43 -18.23
C GLY A 81 3.13 27.81 -18.77
#